data_AF-A0A4P6UP58-F1
#
_entry.id   AF-A0A4P6UP58-F1
#
_cell.length_a   1.000
_cell.length_b   1.000
_cell.length_c   1.000
_cell.angle_alpha   90.00
_cell.angle_beta   90.00
_cell.angle_gamma   90.00
#
_symmetry.space_group_name_H-M   'P 1'
#
loop_
_entity.id
_entity.type
_entity.pdbx_description
1 polymer ?
#
loop_
_entity_poly.entity_id
_entity_poly.type
_entity_poly.pdbx_seq_one_letter_code
_entity_poly.pdbx_strand_id
1 'polypeptide(L)'
;MVKHGAKKVKISEQRQITIPEEFYDALNFQHEVIIEFIGKAIVILPNETVNFLEDIEEVDFSVDILRDLVSQGYEGEELIQKFIEIKAEIPKALERIKQEAMERGGVTGDLEENFELLEEEDS
;
A
#
# COMPACT_ATOMS: atom_id res chain seq x y z
N MET A 1 22.05 -0.56 -1.22
CA MET A 1 22.33 0.78 -1.80
C MET A 1 21.37 1.02 -2.96
N VAL A 2 20.38 1.91 -2.79
CA VAL A 2 19.44 2.26 -3.86
C VAL A 2 20.17 3.14 -4.90
N LYS A 3 20.34 2.63 -6.12
CA LYS A 3 20.98 3.36 -7.21
C LYS A 3 20.07 4.50 -7.67
N HIS A 4 20.45 5.73 -7.34
CA HIS A 4 19.84 6.92 -7.93
C HIS A 4 20.53 7.22 -9.27
N GLY A 5 19.80 7.12 -10.37
CA GLY A 5 20.30 7.41 -11.71
C GLY A 5 19.23 8.02 -12.59
N ALA A 6 19.58 9.04 -13.36
CA ALA A 6 18.70 9.65 -14.36
C ALA A 6 19.20 9.31 -15.76
N LYS A 7 18.34 8.75 -16.61
CA LYS A 7 18.63 8.51 -18.03
C LYS A 7 17.72 9.34 -18.91
N LYS A 8 18.33 10.07 -19.85
CA LYS A 8 17.59 10.77 -20.91
C LYS A 8 17.22 9.78 -22.01
N VAL A 9 15.94 9.56 -22.21
CA VAL A 9 15.41 8.71 -23.29
C VAL A 9 14.77 9.54 -24.39
N LYS A 10 14.67 8.98 -25.59
CA LYS A 10 13.90 9.57 -26.70
C LYS A 10 12.45 9.13 -26.59
N ILE A 11 11.54 10.01 -27.00
CA ILE A 11 10.12 9.71 -27.14
C ILE A 11 9.85 9.46 -28.62
N SER A 12 9.20 8.34 -28.96
CA SER A 12 8.80 8.06 -30.34
C SER A 12 7.65 8.97 -30.80
N GLU A 13 7.37 9.00 -32.10
CA GLU A 13 6.22 9.74 -32.64
C GLU A 13 4.88 9.22 -32.08
N GLN A 14 4.80 7.92 -31.79
CA GLN A 14 3.67 7.28 -31.13
C GLN A 14 3.64 7.49 -29.60
N ARG A 15 4.50 8.37 -29.07
CA ARG A 15 4.62 8.69 -27.63
C ARG A 15 5.08 7.51 -26.77
N GLN A 16 5.78 6.55 -27.36
CA GLN A 16 6.36 5.43 -26.64
C GLN A 16 7.74 5.83 -26.11
N ILE A 17 8.08 5.32 -24.93
CA ILE A 17 9.43 5.36 -24.37
C ILE A 17 9.91 3.94 -24.12
N THR A 18 11.20 3.72 -24.30
CA THR A 18 11.84 2.46 -23.89
C THR A 18 12.41 2.65 -22.49
N ILE A 19 11.96 1.82 -21.55
CA ILE A 19 12.50 1.80 -20.18
C ILE A 19 13.92 1.23 -20.24
N PRO A 20 14.94 1.91 -19.71
CA PRO A 20 16.29 1.36 -19.62
C PRO A 20 16.32 0.04 -18.85
N GLU A 21 17.07 -0.94 -19.35
CA GLU A 21 17.21 -2.30 -18.76
C GLU A 21 17.51 -2.26 -17.26
N GLU A 22 18.45 -1.40 -16.84
CA GLU A 22 18.83 -1.26 -15.43
C GLU A 22 17.68 -0.77 -14.51
N PHE A 23 16.68 -0.08 -15.04
CA PHE A 23 15.50 0.37 -14.28
C PHE A 23 14.40 -0.69 -14.32
N TYR A 24 14.26 -1.39 -15.45
CA TYR A 24 13.33 -2.50 -15.59
C TYR A 24 13.64 -3.62 -14.60
N ASP A 25 14.91 -4.03 -14.53
CA ASP A 25 15.38 -5.06 -13.61
C ASP A 25 15.31 -4.60 -12.15
N ALA A 26 15.70 -3.35 -11.87
CA ALA A 26 15.71 -2.83 -10.50
C ALA A 26 14.31 -2.67 -9.89
N LEU A 27 13.30 -2.38 -10.72
CA LEU A 27 11.91 -2.27 -10.29
C LEU A 27 11.15 -3.61 -10.43
N ASN A 28 11.83 -4.68 -10.86
CA ASN A 28 11.25 -6.00 -11.12
C ASN A 28 9.96 -5.91 -11.98
N PHE A 29 9.97 -5.06 -13.00
CA PHE A 29 8.81 -4.91 -13.86
C PHE A 29 8.48 -6.25 -14.54
N GLN A 30 7.20 -6.57 -14.57
CA GLN A 30 6.68 -7.74 -15.28
C GLN A 30 6.12 -7.29 -16.64
N HIS A 31 4.94 -7.77 -17.02
CA HIS A 31 4.29 -7.41 -18.28
C HIS A 31 3.47 -6.12 -18.21
N GLU A 32 3.06 -5.70 -17.03
CA GLU A 32 2.17 -4.55 -16.82
C GLU A 32 2.73 -3.60 -15.76
N VAL A 33 2.44 -2.32 -15.93
CA VAL A 33 2.85 -1.24 -15.02
C VAL A 33 1.72 -0.24 -14.89
N ILE A 34 1.65 0.43 -13.74
CA ILE A 34 0.75 1.56 -13.53
C ILE A 34 1.49 2.85 -13.86
N ILE A 35 0.78 3.74 -14.55
CA ILE A 35 1.30 5.05 -14.95
C ILE A 35 0.38 6.12 -14.38
N GLU A 36 0.89 6.90 -13.43
CA GLU A 36 0.14 7.96 -12.77
C GLU A 36 0.73 9.34 -13.09
N PHE A 37 -0.15 10.33 -13.28
CA PHE A 37 0.26 11.73 -13.48
C PHE A 37 0.19 12.49 -12.14
N ILE A 38 1.36 12.90 -11.63
CA ILE A 38 1.48 13.61 -10.35
C ILE A 38 2.13 14.97 -10.60
N GLY A 39 1.33 16.03 -10.50
CA GLY A 39 1.76 17.42 -10.66
C GLY A 39 2.26 17.75 -12.07
N LYS A 40 3.56 17.55 -12.32
CA LYS A 40 4.22 17.74 -13.63
C LYS A 40 5.07 16.55 -14.05
N ALA A 41 4.92 15.42 -13.37
CA ALA A 41 5.66 14.20 -13.63
C ALA A 41 4.71 13.04 -13.92
N ILE A 42 5.25 12.03 -14.60
CA ILE A 42 4.63 10.72 -14.70
C ILE A 42 5.44 9.78 -13.81
N VAL A 43 4.77 9.05 -12.94
CA VAL A 43 5.36 7.99 -12.11
C VAL A 43 4.94 6.66 -12.70
N ILE A 44 5.91 5.76 -12.89
CA ILE A 44 5.69 4.40 -13.39
C ILE A 44 5.98 3.45 -12.24
N LEU A 45 4.98 2.68 -11.84
CA LEU A 45 5.07 1.74 -10.72
C LEU A 45 4.85 0.31 -11.24
N PRO A 46 5.53 -0.70 -10.68
CA PRO A 46 5.22 -2.09 -10.96
C PRO A 46 3.75 -2.36 -10.64
N ASN A 47 3.07 -3.21 -11.43
CA ASN A 47 1.68 -3.56 -11.14
C ASN A 47 1.54 -4.21 -9.74
N GLU A 48 2.55 -4.97 -9.33
CA GLU A 48 2.64 -5.54 -7.98
C GLU A 48 2.76 -4.48 -6.87
N THR A 49 3.24 -3.26 -7.15
CA THR A 49 3.24 -2.17 -6.16
C THR A 49 1.84 -1.62 -5.89
N VAL A 50 0.92 -1.83 -6.83
CA VAL A 50 -0.51 -1.59 -6.57
C VAL A 50 -1.09 -2.75 -5.79
N ASN A 51 -0.59 -3.99 -5.99
CA ASN A 51 -0.86 -5.04 -5.02
C ASN A 51 -0.34 -4.68 -3.63
N PHE A 52 0.80 -4.00 -3.43
CA PHE A 52 1.20 -3.54 -2.08
C PHE A 52 0.29 -2.44 -1.46
N LEU A 53 -0.50 -1.72 -2.28
CA LEU A 53 -1.52 -0.78 -1.80
C LEU A 53 -2.90 -1.46 -1.67
N GLU A 54 -3.17 -2.49 -2.48
CA GLU A 54 -4.32 -3.40 -2.39
C GLU A 54 -4.12 -4.49 -1.32
N ASP A 55 -2.91 -4.79 -0.88
CA ASP A 55 -2.57 -5.71 0.22
C ASP A 55 -2.94 -5.06 1.57
N ILE A 56 -3.07 -3.73 1.58
CA ILE A 56 -3.71 -2.99 2.67
C ILE A 56 -5.24 -3.16 2.61
N GLU A 57 -5.82 -3.42 1.43
CA GLU A 57 -7.23 -3.83 1.27
C GLU A 57 -7.46 -5.33 1.56
N GLU A 58 -6.43 -6.18 1.46
CA GLU A 58 -6.49 -7.63 1.77
C GLU A 58 -6.16 -8.00 3.23
N VAL A 59 -6.01 -7.05 4.16
CA VAL A 59 -6.09 -7.43 5.58
C VAL A 59 -7.56 -7.74 5.89
N ASP A 60 -7.95 -9.00 5.70
CA ASP A 60 -9.30 -9.47 5.97
C ASP A 60 -9.56 -9.54 7.49
N PHE A 61 -9.93 -8.40 8.06
CA PHE A 61 -10.35 -8.30 9.46
C PHE A 61 -11.74 -8.90 9.70
N SER A 62 -12.38 -9.52 8.71
CA SER A 62 -13.79 -9.98 8.85
C SER A 62 -13.96 -10.93 10.03
N VAL A 63 -13.02 -11.84 10.26
CA VAL A 63 -13.11 -12.80 11.37
C VAL A 63 -12.99 -12.11 12.73
N ASP A 64 -12.06 -11.16 12.88
CA ASP A 64 -11.83 -10.48 14.15
C ASP A 64 -12.96 -9.50 14.48
N ILE A 65 -13.50 -8.80 13.48
CA ILE A 65 -14.70 -7.96 13.64
C ILE A 65 -15.88 -8.82 14.09
N LEU A 66 -16.10 -9.99 13.46
CA LEU A 66 -17.21 -10.87 13.83
C LEU A 66 -17.04 -11.41 15.25
N ARG A 67 -15.82 -11.79 15.66
CA ARG A 67 -15.54 -12.22 17.04
C ARG A 67 -15.87 -11.13 18.05
N ASP A 68 -15.43 -9.90 17.78
CA ASP A 68 -15.67 -8.75 18.64
C ASP A 68 -17.19 -8.46 18.75
N LEU A 69 -17.88 -8.39 17.62
CA LEU A 69 -19.33 -8.14 17.60
C LEU A 69 -20.14 -9.24 18.32
N VAL A 70 -19.77 -10.52 18.13
CA VAL A 70 -20.39 -11.62 18.87
C VAL A 70 -20.09 -11.51 20.37
N SER A 71 -18.88 -11.11 20.76
CA SER A 71 -18.51 -10.91 22.18
C SER A 71 -19.28 -9.76 22.84
N GLN A 72 -19.66 -8.75 22.05
CA GLN A 72 -20.52 -7.65 22.46
C GLN A 72 -22.01 -8.04 22.53
N GLY A 73 -22.35 -9.26 22.11
CA GLY A 73 -23.70 -9.82 22.19
C GLY A 73 -24.58 -9.53 20.95
N TYR A 74 -23.99 -9.06 19.85
CA TYR A 74 -24.73 -8.88 18.60
C TYR A 74 -25.02 -10.23 17.93
N GLU A 75 -26.27 -10.42 17.48
CA GLU A 75 -26.73 -11.65 16.83
C GLU A 75 -27.67 -11.34 15.64
N GLY A 76 -27.87 -12.34 14.77
CA GLY A 76 -28.85 -12.26 13.67
C GLY A 76 -28.64 -11.07 12.74
N GLU A 77 -29.73 -10.37 12.40
CA GLU A 77 -29.70 -9.22 11.48
C GLU A 77 -28.93 -8.02 12.07
N GLU A 78 -28.92 -7.87 13.39
CA GLU A 78 -28.22 -6.79 14.07
C GLU A 78 -26.69 -6.95 13.93
N LEU A 79 -26.20 -8.19 14.01
CA LEU A 79 -24.79 -8.52 13.75
C LEU A 79 -24.38 -8.17 12.33
N ILE A 80 -25.22 -8.48 11.34
CA ILE A 80 -24.94 -8.19 9.93
C ILE A 80 -24.87 -6.68 9.70
N GLN A 81 -25.83 -5.93 10.24
CA GLN A 81 -25.87 -4.48 10.10
C GLN A 81 -24.64 -3.82 10.74
N LYS A 82 -24.26 -4.25 11.95
CA LYS A 82 -23.06 -3.74 12.63
C LYS A 82 -21.77 -4.11 11.92
N PHE A 83 -21.68 -5.32 11.38
CA PHE A 83 -20.54 -5.77 10.59
C PHE A 83 -20.33 -4.91 9.35
N ILE A 84 -21.41 -4.59 8.61
CA ILE A 84 -21.34 -3.72 7.42
C ILE A 84 -20.88 -2.31 7.81
N GLU A 85 -21.43 -1.75 8.88
CA GLU A 85 -21.06 -0.42 9.39
C GLU A 85 -19.57 -0.34 9.74
N ILE A 86 -19.04 -1.32 10.47
CA ILE A 86 -17.63 -1.34 10.88
C ILE A 86 -16.73 -1.56 9.67
N LYS A 87 -17.06 -2.53 8.80
CA LYS A 87 -16.24 -2.86 7.63
C LYS A 87 -16.09 -1.69 6.67
N ALA A 88 -17.10 -0.82 6.56
CA ALA A 88 -17.06 0.37 5.71
C ALA A 88 -16.12 1.48 6.23
N GLU A 89 -15.81 1.50 7.53
CA GLU A 89 -14.99 2.56 8.16
C GLU A 89 -13.50 2.18 8.24
N ILE A 90 -13.15 0.90 8.05
CA ILE A 90 -11.78 0.39 8.10
C ILE A 90 -10.85 1.06 7.09
N PRO A 91 -11.21 1.21 5.79
CA PRO A 91 -10.32 1.85 4.82
C PRO A 91 -9.94 3.27 5.23
N LYS A 92 -10.91 4.04 5.74
CA LYS A 92 -10.69 5.42 6.20
C LYS A 92 -9.80 5.46 7.45
N ALA A 93 -9.98 4.52 8.38
CA ALA A 93 -9.17 4.43 9.59
C ALA A 93 -7.71 4.08 9.25
N LEU A 94 -7.49 3.13 8.34
CA LEU A 94 -6.16 2.74 7.86
C LEU A 94 -5.46 3.89 7.13
N GLU A 95 -6.19 4.64 6.30
CA GLU A 95 -5.66 5.81 5.61
C GLU A 95 -5.18 6.88 6.61
N ARG A 96 -5.93 7.11 7.69
CA ARG A 96 -5.53 8.04 8.77
C ARG A 96 -4.29 7.56 9.51
N ILE A 97 -4.21 6.27 9.87
CA ILE A 97 -3.03 5.69 10.52
C ILE A 97 -1.80 5.82 9.62
N LYS A 98 -1.95 5.56 8.31
CA LYS A 98 -0.89 5.74 7.32
C LYS A 98 -0.42 7.20 7.23
N GLN A 99 -1.36 8.15 7.19
CA GLN A 99 -1.04 9.58 7.18
C GLN A 99 -0.29 10.00 8.45
N GLU A 100 -0.76 9.58 9.64
CA GLU A 100 -0.08 9.87 10.91
C GLU A 100 1.33 9.26 10.98
N ALA A 101 1.53 8.04 10.47
CA ALA A 101 2.83 7.38 10.42
C ALA A 101 3.82 8.08 9.46
N MET A 102 3.31 8.57 8.32
CA MET A 102 4.09 9.39 7.38
C MET A 102 4.46 10.75 7.97
N GLU A 103 3.55 11.40 8.71
CA GLU A 103 3.80 12.68 9.36
C GLU A 103 4.77 12.58 10.54
N ARG A 104 4.77 11.44 11.26
CA ARG A 104 5.73 11.15 12.34
C ARG A 104 7.11 10.71 11.85
N GLY A 105 7.32 10.59 10.54
CA GLY A 105 8.63 10.31 9.94
C GLY A 105 9.16 8.89 10.17
N GLY A 106 8.26 7.90 10.37
CA GLY A 106 8.62 6.56 10.85
C GLY A 106 8.30 5.38 9.94
N VAL A 107 8.12 5.57 8.62
CA VAL A 107 8.07 4.42 7.70
C VAL A 107 8.83 4.77 6.43
N THR A 108 10.12 4.45 6.43
CA THR A 108 11.00 4.55 5.25
C THR A 108 11.37 3.16 4.78
N GLY A 109 10.39 2.45 4.21
CA GLY A 109 10.63 1.17 3.56
C GLY A 109 10.89 0.01 4.52
N ASP A 110 10.34 -1.13 4.14
CA ASP A 110 10.33 -2.42 4.84
C ASP A 110 9.62 -2.47 6.20
N LEU A 111 8.52 -3.22 6.25
CA LEU A 111 7.74 -3.46 7.46
C LEU A 111 8.51 -4.34 8.46
N GLU A 112 9.48 -5.12 7.97
CA GLU A 112 10.32 -6.01 8.78
C GLU A 112 11.30 -5.21 9.66
N GLU A 113 11.91 -4.12 9.14
CA GLU A 113 12.80 -3.24 9.93
C GLU A 113 12.03 -2.44 10.99
N ASN A 114 10.75 -2.12 10.74
CA ASN A 114 9.93 -1.38 11.70
C ASN A 114 9.43 -2.25 12.87
N PHE A 115 9.30 -3.56 12.68
CA PHE A 115 8.87 -4.47 13.74
C PHE A 115 10.00 -4.70 14.77
N GLU A 116 11.26 -4.75 14.32
CA GLU A 116 12.43 -4.84 15.21
C GLU A 116 12.58 -3.60 16.11
N LEU A 117 12.29 -2.40 15.60
CA LEU A 117 12.36 -1.16 16.39
C LEU A 117 11.32 -1.07 17.51
N LEU A 118 10.17 -1.73 17.35
CA LEU A 118 9.12 -1.77 18.37
C LEU A 118 9.45 -2.76 19.49
N GLU A 119 10.22 -3.81 19.21
CA GLU A 119 10.67 -4.77 20.23
C GLU A 119 11.80 -4.20 21.12
N GLU A 120 12.54 -3.19 20.66
CA GLU A 120 13.60 -2.54 21.45
C GLU A 120 13.09 -1.51 22.47
N GLU A 121 11.90 -0.91 22.30
CA GLU A 121 11.35 0.08 23.26
C GLU A 121 10.73 -0.56 24.52
N ASP A 122 10.41 -1.85 24.50
CA ASP A 122 9.85 -2.60 25.64
C ASP A 122 10.92 -3.37 26.48
N SER A 123 12.21 -3.11 26.25
CA SER A 123 13.37 -3.70 26.96
C SER A 123 13.96 -2.77 28.03
#